data_AF-A0A536WIG9-F1
#
_entry.id   AF-A0A536WIG9-F1
#
_cell.length_a   1.000
_cell.length_b   1.000
_cell.length_c   1.000
_cell.angle_alpha   90.00
_cell.angle_beta   90.00
_cell.angle_gamma   90.00
#
_symmetry.space_group_name_H-M   'P 1'
#
loop_
_entity.id
_entity.type
_entity.pdbx_description
1 polymer ?
#
loop_
_entity_poly.entity_id
_entity_poly.type
_entity_poly.pdbx_seq_one_letter_code
_entity_poly.pdbx_strand_id
1 'polypeptide(L)'
;MKARPGGAFALGLAFACASAAAQDAGGKPFAPEQIGKGSALYETHCQTCHGPRLANPEWAKDLRKFPREDHARFVDTVTYGIRNMPPWGDLLKPDDIDALWAYVVAGERKK
;
A
#
# COMPACT_ATOMS: atom_id res chain seq x y z
N MET A 1 35.34 -57.86 23.75
CA MET A 1 34.60 -57.43 24.96
C MET A 1 34.92 -55.94 25.11
N LYS A 2 34.07 -55.00 24.69
CA LYS A 2 32.99 -54.42 25.52
C LYS A 2 32.10 -53.57 24.60
N ALA A 3 30.83 -53.94 24.49
CA ALA A 3 29.80 -53.12 23.88
C ALA A 3 29.20 -52.17 24.93
N ARG A 4 28.66 -51.03 24.51
CA ARG A 4 27.41 -50.44 25.05
C ARG A 4 26.78 -49.50 23.99
N PRO A 5 25.45 -49.56 23.80
CA PRO A 5 24.75 -48.83 22.74
C PRO A 5 24.05 -47.56 23.24
N GLY A 6 23.67 -46.71 22.28
CA GLY A 6 22.36 -46.07 22.20
C GLY A 6 22.07 -44.88 23.12
N GLY A 7 21.81 -43.72 22.51
CA GLY A 7 21.23 -42.55 23.17
C GLY A 7 20.69 -41.57 22.13
N ALA A 8 19.40 -41.68 21.83
CA ALA A 8 18.65 -40.89 20.87
C ALA A 8 18.80 -39.38 21.06
N PHE A 9 19.10 -38.64 19.98
CA PHE A 9 18.85 -37.21 19.93
C PHE A 9 17.40 -36.97 19.51
N ALA A 10 16.68 -36.37 20.45
CA ALA A 10 15.27 -36.06 20.36
C ALA A 10 14.97 -35.02 19.27
N LEU A 11 13.93 -35.34 18.50
CA LEU A 11 12.77 -34.53 18.17
C LEU A 11 12.90 -32.99 18.31
N GLY A 12 12.67 -32.31 17.18
CA GLY A 12 11.84 -31.12 17.13
C GLY A 12 12.56 -29.81 16.89
N LEU A 13 12.33 -29.20 15.73
CA LEU A 13 11.53 -27.97 15.63
C LEU A 13 11.31 -27.67 14.14
N ALA A 14 10.16 -28.09 13.63
CA ALA A 14 9.62 -27.56 12.39
C ALA A 14 9.19 -26.10 12.65
N PHE A 15 10.04 -25.15 12.29
CA PHE A 15 9.66 -23.74 12.24
C PHE A 15 9.00 -23.47 10.88
N ALA A 16 7.78 -23.95 10.72
CA ALA A 16 6.87 -23.49 9.67
C ALA A 16 6.15 -22.24 10.20
N CYS A 17 6.84 -21.09 10.21
CA CYS A 17 6.17 -19.81 10.31
C CYS A 17 5.97 -19.29 8.90
N ALA A 18 4.70 -19.30 8.49
CA ALA A 18 4.18 -18.59 7.35
C ALA A 18 4.86 -17.23 7.20
N SER A 19 5.56 -17.03 6.09
CA SER A 19 5.92 -15.69 5.67
C SER A 19 4.61 -14.98 5.36
N ALA A 20 4.21 -14.16 6.33
CA ALA A 20 3.17 -13.17 6.19
C ALA A 20 3.35 -12.42 4.87
N ALA A 21 2.22 -12.09 4.25
CA ALA A 21 2.12 -11.14 3.16
C ALA A 21 2.75 -9.80 3.60
N ALA A 22 4.05 -9.68 3.37
CA ALA A 22 4.85 -8.48 3.42
C ALA A 22 5.81 -8.53 2.22
N GLN A 23 5.21 -8.70 1.04
CA GLN A 23 5.80 -8.45 -0.26
C GLN A 23 4.75 -7.53 -0.90
N ASP A 24 4.91 -6.22 -0.95
CA ASP A 24 5.86 -5.57 -1.86
C ASP A 24 5.86 -4.05 -1.54
N ALA A 25 6.87 -3.58 -0.83
CA ALA A 25 7.27 -2.19 -0.95
C ALA A 25 8.25 -2.11 -2.14
N GLY A 26 7.73 -1.96 -3.37
CA GLY A 26 8.50 -1.42 -4.49
C GLY A 26 8.97 -2.35 -5.63
N GLY A 27 8.37 -3.52 -5.87
CA GLY A 27 8.83 -4.44 -6.94
C GLY A 27 7.76 -5.00 -7.88
N LYS A 28 6.53 -5.23 -7.42
CA LYS A 28 5.44 -5.77 -8.27
C LYS A 28 4.52 -4.67 -8.82
N PRO A 29 4.20 -4.70 -10.12
CA PRO A 29 3.21 -3.77 -10.67
C PRO A 29 1.83 -4.06 -10.06
N PHE A 30 1.10 -3.01 -9.70
CA PHE A 30 -0.27 -3.12 -9.22
C PHE A 30 -1.18 -3.76 -10.27
N ALA A 31 -2.16 -4.55 -9.82
CA ALA A 31 -3.18 -5.10 -10.70
C ALA A 31 -3.97 -3.98 -11.39
N PRO A 32 -4.32 -4.10 -12.68
CA PRO A 32 -5.12 -3.08 -13.40
C PRO A 32 -6.43 -2.75 -12.68
N GLU A 33 -7.06 -3.74 -12.06
CA GLU A 33 -8.30 -3.60 -11.31
C GLU A 33 -8.11 -2.74 -10.06
N GLN A 34 -6.96 -2.90 -9.38
CA GLN A 34 -6.62 -2.09 -8.20
C GLN A 34 -6.36 -0.63 -8.58
N ILE A 35 -5.65 -0.40 -9.69
CA ILE A 35 -5.44 0.95 -10.24
C ILE A 35 -6.78 1.58 -10.64
N GLY A 36 -7.66 0.81 -11.31
CA GLY A 36 -8.99 1.28 -11.71
C GLY A 36 -9.87 1.65 -10.52
N LYS A 37 -9.89 0.82 -9.48
CA LYS A 37 -10.57 1.11 -8.21
C LYS A 37 -10.02 2.39 -7.58
N GLY A 38 -8.70 2.54 -7.53
CA GLY A 38 -8.04 3.74 -7.02
C GLY A 38 -8.41 5.01 -7.79
N SER A 39 -8.48 4.93 -9.13
CA SER A 39 -8.91 6.04 -9.98
C SER A 39 -10.34 6.48 -9.64
N ALA A 40 -11.27 5.54 -9.49
CA ALA A 40 -12.67 5.85 -9.18
C ALA A 40 -12.82 6.49 -7.78
N LEU A 41 -12.09 5.98 -6.79
CA LEU A 41 -12.05 6.57 -5.45
C LEU A 41 -11.44 7.98 -5.49
N TYR A 42 -10.37 8.18 -6.27
CA TYR A 42 -9.72 9.47 -6.43
C TYR A 42 -10.65 10.51 -7.06
N GLU A 43 -11.41 10.13 -8.09
CA GLU A 43 -12.43 10.98 -8.70
C GLU A 43 -13.53 11.37 -7.71
N THR A 44 -13.89 10.48 -6.80
CA THR A 44 -14.98 10.74 -5.84
C THR A 44 -14.52 11.62 -4.68
N HIS A 45 -13.32 11.39 -4.16
CA HIS A 45 -12.89 11.95 -2.87
C HIS A 45 -11.75 12.99 -2.97
N CYS A 46 -10.90 12.91 -4.00
CA CYS A 46 -9.61 13.59 -3.99
C CYS A 46 -9.50 14.70 -5.04
N GLN A 47 -10.13 14.52 -6.21
CA GLN A 47 -9.90 15.38 -7.38
C GLN A 47 -10.33 16.84 -7.18
N THR A 48 -11.29 17.10 -6.30
CA THR A 48 -11.73 18.48 -6.01
C THR A 48 -10.58 19.37 -5.54
N CYS A 49 -9.61 18.78 -4.83
CA CYS A 49 -8.42 19.50 -4.37
C CYS A 49 -7.18 19.17 -5.18
N HIS A 50 -6.98 17.91 -5.56
CA HIS A 50 -5.78 17.46 -6.26
C HIS A 50 -5.91 17.48 -7.79
N GLY A 51 -7.02 18.00 -8.31
CA GLY A 51 -7.33 18.07 -9.74
C GLY A 51 -7.69 16.72 -10.36
N PRO A 52 -8.41 16.71 -11.50
CA PRO A 52 -8.78 15.48 -12.19
C PRO A 52 -7.54 14.75 -12.69
N ARG A 53 -7.52 13.42 -12.59
CA ARG A 53 -6.44 12.58 -13.14
C ARG A 53 -5.01 12.98 -12.71
N LEU A 54 -4.85 13.32 -11.43
CA LEU A 54 -3.59 13.83 -10.86
C LEU A 54 -3.05 15.11 -11.55
N ALA A 55 -3.91 15.85 -12.26
CA ALA A 55 -3.59 17.14 -12.85
C ALA A 55 -3.80 18.25 -11.80
N ASN A 56 -2.90 18.28 -10.82
CA ASN A 56 -2.98 19.18 -9.67
C ASN A 56 -3.02 20.67 -10.06
N PRO A 57 -3.88 21.48 -9.42
CA PRO A 57 -3.76 22.94 -9.48
C PRO A 57 -2.53 23.42 -8.71
N GLU A 58 -2.02 24.62 -9.02
CA GLU A 58 -0.78 25.18 -8.45
C GLU A 58 -0.73 25.21 -6.91
N TRP A 59 -1.88 25.33 -6.25
CA TRP A 59 -1.98 25.42 -4.80
C TRP A 59 -2.05 24.04 -4.09
N ALA A 60 -2.24 22.96 -4.84
CA ALA A 60 -2.35 21.61 -4.28
C ALA A 60 -1.01 20.87 -4.32
N LYS A 61 -0.83 19.89 -3.42
CA LYS A 61 0.35 19.03 -3.44
C LYS A 61 0.31 18.14 -4.69
N ASP A 62 1.30 18.29 -5.57
CA ASP A 62 1.48 17.43 -6.75
C ASP A 62 1.76 15.97 -6.35
N LEU A 63 0.75 15.11 -6.52
CA LEU A 63 0.80 13.72 -6.09
C LEU A 63 1.68 12.86 -7.00
N ARG A 64 1.99 13.32 -8.21
CA ARG A 64 2.92 12.65 -9.13
C ARG A 64 4.37 12.72 -8.62
N LYS A 65 4.64 13.67 -7.72
CA LYS A 65 5.93 13.87 -7.05
C LYS A 65 5.95 13.31 -5.62
N PHE A 66 4.89 12.61 -5.20
CA PHE A 66 4.89 11.96 -3.90
C PHE A 66 5.92 10.81 -3.90
N PRO A 67 6.84 10.71 -2.92
CA PRO A 67 7.84 9.64 -2.79
C PRO A 67 7.19 8.25 -2.87
N ARG A 68 7.70 7.38 -3.74
CA ARG A 68 7.08 6.08 -4.06
C ARG A 68 7.44 5.00 -3.03
N GLU A 69 8.40 5.29 -2.18
CA GLU A 69 8.88 4.47 -1.07
C GLU A 69 8.11 4.73 0.24
N ASP A 70 7.32 5.81 0.31
CA ASP A 70 6.73 6.30 1.56
C ASP A 70 5.22 6.01 1.65
N HIS A 71 4.87 4.73 1.50
CA HIS A 71 3.49 4.24 1.57
C HIS A 71 2.85 4.53 2.93
N ALA A 72 3.59 4.34 4.03
CA ALA A 72 3.07 4.60 5.38
C ALA A 72 2.61 6.05 5.56
N ARG A 73 3.41 7.04 5.10
CA ARG A 73 2.98 8.44 5.16
C ARG A 73 1.77 8.71 4.29
N PHE A 74 1.65 8.05 3.14
CA PHE A 74 0.46 8.17 2.30
C PHE A 74 -0.79 7.68 3.05
N VAL A 75 -0.73 6.48 3.62
CA VAL A 75 -1.82 5.89 4.39
C VAL A 75 -2.20 6.79 5.55
N ASP A 76 -1.24 7.26 6.35
CA ASP A 76 -1.50 8.15 7.48
C ASP A 76 -2.15 9.46 7.04
N THR A 77 -1.61 10.07 5.98
CA THR A 77 -2.12 11.34 5.46
C THR A 77 -3.56 11.20 4.98
N VAL A 78 -3.89 10.15 4.22
CA VAL A 78 -5.25 9.91 3.73
C VAL A 78 -6.20 9.54 4.88
N THR A 79 -5.74 8.73 5.83
CA THR A 79 -6.56 8.27 6.96
C THR A 79 -6.91 9.44 7.89
N TYR A 80 -5.90 10.22 8.31
CA TYR A 80 -6.04 11.22 9.37
C TYR A 80 -6.14 12.66 8.86
N GLY A 81 -5.98 12.89 7.56
CA GLY A 81 -5.96 14.22 6.97
C GLY A 81 -4.69 15.00 7.30
N ILE A 82 -4.50 16.14 6.62
CA ILE A 82 -3.42 17.07 6.92
C ILE A 82 -3.79 18.49 6.49
N ARG A 83 -3.70 19.45 7.40
CA ARG A 83 -4.06 20.86 7.14
C ARG A 83 -5.50 20.94 6.58
N ASN A 84 -5.65 21.38 5.34
CA ASN A 84 -6.93 21.52 4.67
C ASN A 84 -7.43 20.24 3.99
N MET A 85 -6.63 19.16 3.99
CA MET A 85 -7.04 17.87 3.48
C MET A 85 -7.82 17.11 4.57
N PRO A 86 -9.10 16.76 4.35
CA PRO A 86 -9.91 16.09 5.37
C PRO A 86 -9.42 14.65 5.64
N PRO A 87 -9.71 14.10 6.83
CA PRO A 87 -9.52 12.68 7.12
C PRO A 87 -10.53 11.83 6.36
N TRP A 88 -10.10 10.65 5.90
CA TRP A 88 -10.96 9.71 5.19
C TRP A 88 -11.12 8.35 5.88
N GLY A 89 -10.48 8.15 7.04
CA GLY A 89 -10.45 6.85 7.73
C GLY A 89 -11.82 6.30 8.15
N ASP A 90 -12.81 7.16 8.36
CA ASP A 90 -14.19 6.74 8.69
C ASP A 90 -15.02 6.34 7.46
N LEU A 91 -14.55 6.70 6.25
CA LEU A 91 -15.26 6.50 4.98
C LEU A 91 -14.59 5.46 4.09
N LEU A 92 -13.27 5.39 4.10
CA LEU A 92 -12.46 4.52 3.25
C LEU A 92 -11.88 3.37 4.06
N LYS A 93 -12.04 2.14 3.55
CA LYS A 93 -11.41 0.96 4.13
C LYS A 93 -9.90 0.96 3.83
N PRO A 94 -9.07 0.22 4.58
CA PRO A 94 -7.64 0.07 4.27
C PRO A 94 -7.37 -0.31 2.80
N ASP A 95 -8.12 -1.28 2.27
CA ASP A 95 -8.02 -1.70 0.86
C ASP A 95 -8.43 -0.63 -0.16
N ASP A 96 -9.21 0.37 0.25
CA ASP A 96 -9.56 1.53 -0.59
C ASP A 96 -8.40 2.52 -0.62
N ILE A 97 -7.76 2.75 0.52
CA ILE A 97 -6.57 3.59 0.64
C ILE A 97 -5.38 2.96 -0.13
N ASP A 98 -5.22 1.64 -0.09
CA ASP A 98 -4.21 0.94 -0.87
C ASP A 98 -4.49 0.96 -2.38
N ALA A 99 -5.77 1.01 -2.78
CA ALA A 99 -6.14 1.22 -4.17
C ALA A 99 -5.79 2.66 -4.62
N LEU A 100 -6.06 3.66 -3.78
CA LEU A 100 -5.65 5.05 -4.02
C LEU A 100 -4.13 5.18 -4.18
N TRP A 101 -3.36 4.49 -3.32
CA TRP A 101 -1.91 4.42 -3.44
C TRP A 101 -1.47 3.87 -4.79
N ALA A 102 -2.04 2.73 -5.20
CA ALA A 102 -1.73 2.10 -6.48
C ALA A 102 -1.96 3.06 -7.65
N TYR A 103 -3.06 3.81 -7.64
CA TYR A 103 -3.37 4.81 -8.66
C TYR A 103 -2.36 5.97 -8.66
N VAL A 104 -2.03 6.53 -7.50
CA VAL A 104 -1.09 7.65 -7.37
C VAL A 104 0.32 7.26 -7.80
N VAL A 105 0.77 6.04 -7.48
CA VAL A 105 2.10 5.52 -7.85
C VAL A 105 2.16 5.15 -9.32
N ALA A 106 1.16 4.45 -9.86
CA ALA A 106 1.11 4.09 -11.27
C ALA A 106 0.95 5.32 -12.18
N GLY A 107 0.30 6.37 -11.67
CA GLY A 107 -0.03 7.58 -12.39
C GLY A 107 -1.19 7.39 -13.37
N GLU A 108 -1.59 8.48 -14.02
CA GLU A 108 -2.61 8.42 -15.06
C GLU A 108 -2.08 7.68 -16.30
N ARG A 109 -2.79 6.63 -16.71
CA ARG A 109 -2.49 5.90 -17.95
C ARG A 109 -2.95 6.76 -19.13
N LYS A 110 -2.01 7.38 -19.83
CA LYS A 110 -2.30 8.01 -21.13
C LYS A 110 -2.66 6.92 -22.14
N LYS A 111 -3.88 6.97 -22.68
CA LYS A 111 -4.26 6.19 -23.86
C LYS A 111 -3.65 6.82 -25.11
#